data_AF-A0A2W4CFZ5-F1
#
_entry.id   AF-A0A2W4CFZ5-F1
#
_cell.length_a   1.000
_cell.length_b   1.000
_cell.length_c   1.000
_cell.angle_alpha   90.00
_cell.angle_beta   90.00
_cell.angle_gamma   90.00
#
_symmetry.space_group_name_H-M   'P 1'
#
loop_
_entity.id
_entity.type
_entity.pdbx_description
1 polymer ?
#
loop_
_entity_poly.entity_id
_entity_poly.type
_entity_poly.pdbx_seq_one_letter_code
_entity_poly.pdbx_strand_id
1 'polypeptide(L)'
;MAESAASLGQFDFAGDDHVVPFQVDGLDVRGRAVQLGPMLDAILERHHYPAPVARLLAEAIVLTVLLGTSLKFDGKFMVQTKGDGPVDLLVADFSTPENVRAYARFNEEALAKAIAAGETEPEQLLGKGVLAFTIDQGQYSQPYQGIVELDGTSLEEIAGVYFRQSEQIPTRVRLGAAELFDRDEAGKPRHRWRAGGLIAQFLPQASERMRQPDLHGGDGDPGVHDHADDDAWAEARSLVETIDADELTDPLVGTERLLFRLFHERGVRAFPPQAVFDRCSCSRDKIKGVLKGFSAEEIEASEEDGEVAVTCEFCSTTYRFDPSELKTEA
;
A
#
# COMPACT_ATOMS: atom_id res chain seq x y z
N MET A 1 -6.00 19.85 -29.88
CA MET A 1 -6.09 21.11 -29.13
C MET A 1 -7.55 21.39 -28.87
N ALA A 2 -8.05 20.95 -27.73
CA ALA A 2 -9.30 21.41 -27.15
C ALA A 2 -8.90 22.02 -25.82
N GLU A 3 -8.95 23.35 -25.74
CA GLU A 3 -8.66 24.12 -24.54
C GLU A 3 -9.74 23.80 -23.51
N SER A 4 -9.36 23.10 -22.44
CA SER A 4 -10.15 23.00 -21.22
C SER A 4 -10.19 24.39 -20.61
N ALA A 5 -11.35 25.05 -20.71
CA ALA A 5 -11.58 26.33 -20.07
C ALA A 5 -11.66 26.12 -18.55
N ALA A 6 -10.59 26.45 -17.85
CA ALA A 6 -10.51 26.33 -16.39
C ALA A 6 -11.43 27.35 -15.70
N SER A 7 -12.19 26.90 -14.69
CA SER A 7 -13.06 27.75 -13.87
C SER A 7 -12.37 28.15 -12.55
N LEU A 8 -12.60 29.38 -12.07
CA LEU A 8 -12.10 29.88 -10.79
C LEU A 8 -12.47 28.92 -9.64
N GLY A 9 -11.46 28.31 -9.01
CA GLY A 9 -11.60 27.23 -8.03
C GLY A 9 -10.87 25.94 -8.42
N GLN A 10 -10.49 25.78 -9.69
CA GLN A 10 -9.53 24.78 -10.15
C GLN A 10 -8.11 25.29 -9.90
N PHE A 11 -7.56 24.97 -8.74
CA PHE A 11 -6.17 24.55 -8.72
C PHE A 11 -6.18 23.12 -9.30
N ASP A 12 -5.24 22.78 -10.19
CA ASP A 12 -5.09 21.42 -10.72
C ASP A 12 -4.73 20.44 -9.57
N PHE A 13 -5.73 20.06 -8.78
CA PHE A 13 -5.61 19.06 -7.71
C PHE A 13 -5.56 17.67 -8.35
N ALA A 14 -4.66 16.82 -7.84
CA ALA A 14 -4.39 15.49 -8.37
C ALA A 14 -5.65 14.61 -8.48
N GLY A 15 -6.61 14.81 -7.57
CA GLY A 15 -7.80 13.96 -7.49
C GLY A 15 -7.48 12.56 -6.97
N ASP A 16 -8.45 11.66 -7.11
CA ASP A 16 -8.29 10.27 -6.65
C ASP A 16 -7.38 9.48 -7.58
N ASP A 17 -6.75 8.44 -7.04
CA ASP A 17 -5.85 7.50 -7.74
C ASP A 17 -4.62 8.18 -8.33
N HIS A 18 -4.17 9.28 -7.71
CA HIS A 18 -2.97 10.01 -8.07
C HIS A 18 -2.07 10.22 -6.86
N VAL A 19 -0.82 9.77 -6.98
CA VAL A 19 0.21 10.00 -5.97
C VAL A 19 0.83 11.38 -6.21
N VAL A 20 0.84 12.20 -5.17
CA VAL A 20 1.46 13.53 -5.17
C VAL A 20 2.77 13.49 -4.40
N PRO A 21 3.93 13.54 -5.08
CA PRO A 21 5.20 13.77 -4.42
C PRO A 21 5.25 15.20 -3.87
N PHE A 22 5.86 15.39 -2.71
CA PHE A 22 6.03 16.71 -2.11
C PHE A 22 7.38 16.85 -1.41
N GLN A 23 7.78 18.10 -1.18
CA GLN A 23 8.94 18.47 -0.39
C GLN A 23 8.60 19.66 0.51
N VAL A 24 9.07 19.64 1.75
CA VAL A 24 8.97 20.73 2.72
C VAL A 24 10.37 21.27 2.95
N ASP A 25 10.71 22.36 2.26
CA ASP A 25 12.08 22.88 2.26
C ASP A 25 12.53 23.32 3.65
N GLY A 26 11.64 23.93 4.44
CA GLY A 26 11.96 24.39 5.79
C GLY A 26 12.25 23.27 6.79
N LEU A 27 11.89 22.01 6.48
CA LEU A 27 12.05 20.86 7.38
C LEU A 27 12.94 19.75 6.80
N ASP A 28 13.51 19.94 5.61
CA ASP A 28 14.28 18.90 4.90
C ASP A 28 13.51 17.56 4.74
N VAL A 29 12.19 17.64 4.64
CA VAL A 29 11.32 16.47 4.48
C VAL A 29 10.89 16.32 3.04
N ARG A 30 10.92 15.08 2.54
CA ARG A 30 10.28 14.70 1.29
C ARG A 30 9.27 13.61 1.56
N GLY A 31 8.24 13.56 0.74
CA GLY A 31 7.20 12.59 0.95
C GLY A 31 6.34 12.37 -0.27
N ARG A 32 5.37 11.50 -0.09
CA ARG A 32 4.30 11.24 -1.04
C ARG A 32 3.00 11.15 -0.27
N ALA A 33 1.94 11.63 -0.89
CA ALA A 33 0.60 11.47 -0.37
C ALA A 33 -0.31 11.01 -1.49
N VAL A 34 -1.33 10.24 -1.15
CA VAL A 34 -2.27 9.65 -2.10
C VAL A 34 -3.65 9.53 -1.47
N GLN A 35 -4.68 9.70 -2.29
CA GLN A 35 -6.04 9.28 -1.99
C GLN A 35 -6.48 8.34 -3.11
N LEU A 36 -6.90 7.14 -2.73
CA LEU A 36 -7.40 6.10 -3.63
C LEU A 36 -8.92 6.00 -3.49
N GLY A 37 -9.60 5.85 -4.61
CA GLY A 37 -11.05 5.76 -4.67
C GLY A 37 -11.49 4.77 -5.76
N PRO A 38 -11.77 5.22 -7.00
CA PRO A 38 -12.26 4.34 -8.06
C PRO A 38 -11.43 3.07 -8.30
N MET A 39 -10.10 3.17 -8.28
CA MET A 39 -9.21 2.01 -8.40
C MET A 39 -9.38 1.04 -7.22
N LEU A 40 -9.50 1.58 -6.01
CA LEU A 40 -9.67 0.79 -4.79
C LEU A 40 -11.01 0.05 -4.81
N ASP A 41 -12.09 0.73 -5.20
CA ASP A 41 -13.42 0.13 -5.38
C ASP A 41 -13.34 -1.09 -6.30
N ALA A 42 -12.69 -0.95 -7.47
CA ALA A 42 -12.53 -2.04 -8.43
C ALA A 42 -11.76 -3.25 -7.86
N ILE A 43 -10.77 -3.01 -6.97
CA ILE A 43 -10.01 -4.06 -6.30
C ILE A 43 -10.84 -4.80 -5.25
N LEU A 44 -11.61 -4.07 -4.45
CA LEU A 44 -12.36 -4.63 -3.32
C LEU A 44 -13.67 -5.30 -3.77
N GLU A 45 -14.40 -4.70 -4.71
CA GLU A 45 -15.72 -5.18 -5.15
C GLU A 45 -15.64 -6.56 -5.81
N ARG A 46 -14.57 -6.85 -6.56
CA ARG A 46 -14.45 -8.13 -7.30
C ARG A 46 -14.34 -9.37 -6.41
N HIS A 47 -14.02 -9.19 -5.13
CA HIS A 47 -13.82 -10.26 -4.14
C HIS A 47 -14.88 -10.26 -3.04
N HIS A 48 -15.74 -9.23 -2.98
CA HIS A 48 -16.78 -9.06 -1.96
C HIS A 48 -16.27 -9.26 -0.53
N TYR A 49 -15.14 -8.66 -0.20
CA TYR A 49 -14.55 -8.76 1.13
C TYR A 49 -15.48 -8.21 2.23
N PRO A 50 -15.54 -8.86 3.42
CA PRO A 50 -16.12 -8.24 4.60
C PRO A 50 -15.39 -6.95 4.96
N ALA A 51 -16.11 -5.96 5.50
CA ALA A 51 -15.59 -4.62 5.77
C ALA A 51 -14.23 -4.58 6.51
N PRO A 52 -13.96 -5.39 7.56
CA PRO A 52 -12.66 -5.37 8.23
C PRO A 52 -11.50 -5.81 7.31
N VAL A 53 -11.73 -6.82 6.47
CA VAL A 53 -10.73 -7.32 5.52
C VAL A 53 -10.51 -6.31 4.40
N ALA A 54 -11.58 -5.68 3.92
CA ALA A 54 -11.52 -4.64 2.90
C ALA A 54 -10.72 -3.43 3.39
N ARG A 55 -10.93 -2.99 4.64
CA ARG A 55 -10.17 -1.90 5.28
C ARG A 55 -8.68 -2.23 5.38
N LEU A 56 -8.33 -3.41 5.90
CA LEU A 56 -6.93 -3.87 5.99
C LEU A 56 -6.26 -3.91 4.60
N LEU A 57 -6.95 -4.47 3.61
CA LEU A 57 -6.44 -4.54 2.24
C LEU A 57 -6.25 -3.16 1.64
N ALA A 58 -7.18 -2.22 1.89
CA ALA A 58 -7.07 -0.84 1.43
C ALA A 58 -5.84 -0.11 2.00
N GLU A 59 -5.58 -0.24 3.31
CA GLU A 59 -4.39 0.34 3.94
C GLU A 59 -3.10 -0.24 3.35
N ALA A 60 -3.05 -1.56 3.12
CA ALA A 60 -1.91 -2.21 2.49
C ALA A 60 -1.70 -1.80 1.02
N ILE A 61 -2.77 -1.55 0.26
CA ILE A 61 -2.70 -0.99 -1.10
C ILE A 61 -2.10 0.41 -1.06
N VAL A 62 -2.59 1.29 -0.17
CA VAL A 62 -2.07 2.64 -0.01
C VAL A 62 -0.58 2.60 0.34
N LEU A 63 -0.18 1.78 1.32
CA LEU A 63 1.23 1.60 1.69
C LEU A 63 2.06 1.16 0.48
N THR A 64 1.61 0.13 -0.24
CA THR A 64 2.28 -0.38 -1.44
C THR A 64 2.44 0.68 -2.53
N VAL A 65 1.42 1.51 -2.75
CA VAL A 65 1.46 2.61 -3.73
C VAL A 65 2.44 3.71 -3.32
N LEU A 66 2.40 4.15 -2.06
CA LEU A 66 3.30 5.17 -1.53
C LEU A 66 4.76 4.74 -1.63
N LEU A 67 5.05 3.49 -1.28
CA LEU A 67 6.40 2.93 -1.33
C LEU A 67 6.82 2.60 -2.77
N GLY A 68 5.96 1.97 -3.56
CA GLY A 68 6.26 1.57 -4.94
C GLY A 68 6.59 2.76 -5.84
N THR A 69 5.83 3.85 -5.74
CA THR A 69 6.13 5.11 -6.46
C THR A 69 7.33 5.86 -5.89
N SER A 70 7.84 5.47 -4.72
CA SER A 70 9.05 6.05 -4.13
C SER A 70 10.35 5.56 -4.74
N LEU A 71 10.31 4.36 -5.29
CA LEU A 71 11.49 3.65 -5.71
C LEU A 71 11.83 4.02 -7.16
N LYS A 72 13.07 4.41 -7.41
CA LYS A 72 13.58 4.80 -8.74
C LYS A 72 14.10 3.58 -9.50
N PHE A 73 13.26 2.57 -9.72
CA PHE A 73 13.62 1.39 -10.52
C PHE A 73 12.54 1.04 -11.54
N ASP A 74 12.91 0.22 -12.52
CA ASP A 74 11.99 -0.46 -13.42
C ASP A 74 11.81 -1.91 -12.93
N GLY A 75 10.61 -2.27 -12.50
CA GLY A 75 10.40 -3.54 -11.81
C GLY A 75 9.10 -3.64 -11.04
N LYS A 76 9.11 -4.47 -10.00
CA LYS A 76 7.98 -4.74 -9.13
C LYS A 76 8.36 -4.56 -7.67
N PHE A 77 7.51 -3.86 -6.95
CA PHE A 77 7.48 -3.81 -5.50
C PHE A 77 6.31 -4.65 -5.01
N MET A 78 6.53 -5.48 -4.00
CA MET A 78 5.50 -6.33 -3.40
C MET A 78 5.56 -6.22 -1.90
N VAL A 79 4.40 -6.00 -1.29
CA VAL A 79 4.16 -6.10 0.14
C VAL A 79 3.36 -7.37 0.38
N GLN A 80 3.89 -8.27 1.20
CA GLN A 80 3.22 -9.52 1.53
C GLN A 80 3.21 -9.73 3.04
N THR A 81 2.05 -10.03 3.61
CA THR A 81 1.95 -10.53 5.00
C THR A 81 1.77 -12.03 4.99
N LYS A 82 2.32 -12.69 6.02
CA LYS A 82 1.94 -14.04 6.38
C LYS A 82 1.80 -14.11 7.89
N GLY A 83 0.57 -14.29 8.35
CA GLY A 83 0.22 -14.28 9.77
C GLY A 83 -0.58 -15.49 10.19
N ASP A 84 -0.81 -15.61 11.50
CA ASP A 84 -1.67 -16.61 12.13
C ASP A 84 -3.06 -16.07 12.51
N GLY A 85 -3.36 -14.81 12.16
CA GLY A 85 -4.67 -14.19 12.36
C GLY A 85 -5.75 -14.65 11.37
N PRO A 86 -6.98 -14.12 11.50
CA PRO A 86 -8.08 -14.36 10.56
C PRO A 86 -7.73 -14.12 9.09
N VAL A 87 -6.85 -13.16 8.80
CA VAL A 87 -6.29 -12.89 7.46
C VAL A 87 -4.88 -13.48 7.40
N ASP A 88 -4.77 -14.67 6.81
CA ASP A 88 -3.52 -15.44 6.81
C ASP A 88 -2.49 -14.95 5.78
N LEU A 89 -2.96 -14.28 4.72
CA LEU A 89 -2.17 -13.84 3.59
C LEU A 89 -2.79 -12.58 2.99
N LEU A 90 -1.99 -11.54 2.89
CA LEU A 90 -2.28 -10.35 2.10
C LEU A 90 -1.12 -10.14 1.14
N VAL A 91 -1.43 -9.83 -0.12
CA VAL A 91 -0.43 -9.48 -1.11
C VAL A 91 -0.88 -8.23 -1.85
N ALA A 92 -0.02 -7.22 -1.90
CA ALA A 92 -0.21 -6.02 -2.70
C ALA A 92 1.06 -5.76 -3.53
N ASP A 93 0.87 -5.59 -4.84
CA ASP A 93 1.94 -5.36 -5.79
C ASP A 93 1.80 -4.00 -6.46
N PHE A 94 2.92 -3.32 -6.62
CA PHE A 94 3.09 -2.19 -7.51
C PHE A 94 4.11 -2.56 -8.59
N SER A 95 3.70 -2.56 -9.85
CA SER A 95 4.59 -2.75 -11.00
C SER A 95 4.74 -1.42 -11.73
N THR A 96 5.99 -1.00 -11.93
CA THR A 96 6.26 0.28 -12.60
C THR A 96 5.71 0.26 -14.04
N PRO A 97 5.22 1.40 -14.54
CA PRO A 97 5.23 2.73 -13.90
C PRO A 97 4.01 3.02 -13.00
N GLU A 98 2.91 2.28 -13.10
CA GLU A 98 1.62 2.74 -12.55
C GLU A 98 0.65 1.61 -12.18
N ASN A 99 1.03 0.35 -12.31
CA ASN A 99 0.10 -0.76 -12.20
C ASN A 99 0.05 -1.30 -10.78
N VAL A 100 -1.14 -1.39 -10.21
CA VAL A 100 -1.43 -1.91 -8.87
C VAL A 100 -2.29 -3.15 -8.98
N ARG A 101 -2.07 -4.11 -8.09
CA ARG A 101 -2.97 -5.24 -7.86
C ARG A 101 -2.83 -5.72 -6.43
N ALA A 102 -3.90 -6.22 -5.84
CA ALA A 102 -3.83 -6.78 -4.51
C ALA A 102 -4.95 -7.80 -4.29
N TYR A 103 -4.73 -8.68 -3.33
CA TYR A 103 -5.75 -9.59 -2.82
C TYR A 103 -5.41 -10.00 -1.38
N ALA A 104 -6.42 -10.46 -0.66
CA ALA A 104 -6.29 -11.05 0.66
C ALA A 104 -6.99 -12.40 0.70
N ARG A 105 -6.45 -13.32 1.51
CA ARG A 105 -7.07 -14.59 1.87
C ARG A 105 -7.34 -14.60 3.37
N PHE A 106 -8.51 -15.08 3.74
CA PHE A 106 -8.97 -15.06 5.13
C PHE A 106 -9.80 -16.31 5.44
N ASN A 107 -9.87 -16.64 6.73
CA ASN A 107 -10.72 -17.70 7.25
C ASN A 107 -12.04 -17.10 7.76
N GLU A 108 -13.16 -17.47 7.14
CA GLU A 108 -14.49 -16.93 7.45
C GLU A 108 -14.91 -17.18 8.90
N GLU A 109 -14.65 -18.37 9.45
CA GLU A 109 -15.03 -18.72 10.82
C GLU A 109 -14.21 -17.95 11.87
N ALA A 110 -12.90 -17.81 11.64
CA ALA A 110 -12.01 -17.04 12.50
C ALA A 110 -12.37 -15.55 12.45
N LEU A 111 -12.65 -15.02 11.26
CA LEU A 111 -13.07 -13.65 11.08
C LEU A 111 -14.41 -13.35 11.76
N ALA A 112 -15.40 -14.24 11.63
CA ALA A 112 -16.69 -14.08 12.31
C ALA A 112 -16.54 -14.00 13.83
N LYS A 113 -15.63 -14.79 14.41
CA LYS A 113 -15.31 -14.74 15.85
C LYS A 113 -14.64 -13.42 16.23
N ALA A 114 -13.66 -12.97 15.44
CA ALA A 114 -12.98 -11.69 15.65
C ALA A 114 -13.96 -10.51 15.60
N ILE A 115 -14.86 -10.49 14.61
CA ILE A 115 -15.93 -9.49 14.50
C ILE A 115 -16.85 -9.52 15.73
N ALA A 116 -17.26 -10.71 16.19
CA ALA A 116 -18.11 -10.83 17.37
C ALA A 116 -17.42 -10.38 18.67
N ALA A 117 -16.09 -10.50 18.73
CA ALA A 117 -15.27 -10.02 19.84
C ALA A 117 -14.93 -8.52 19.76
N GLY A 118 -15.21 -7.86 18.63
CA GLY A 118 -14.78 -6.48 18.36
C GLY A 118 -13.29 -6.34 18.03
N GLU A 119 -12.63 -7.45 17.68
CA GLU A 119 -11.21 -7.51 17.35
C GLU A 119 -11.00 -7.33 15.83
N THR A 120 -11.38 -6.16 15.31
CA THR A 120 -11.40 -5.87 13.86
C THR A 120 -10.32 -4.93 13.39
N GLU A 121 -9.38 -4.53 14.26
CA GLU A 121 -8.27 -3.68 13.86
C GLU A 121 -7.26 -4.44 12.97
N PRO A 122 -6.58 -3.76 12.02
CA PRO A 122 -5.66 -4.39 11.07
C PRO A 122 -4.65 -5.36 11.71
N GLU A 123 -4.00 -4.96 12.79
CA GLU A 123 -3.01 -5.75 13.53
C GLU A 123 -3.60 -7.02 14.19
N GLN A 124 -4.87 -6.97 14.60
CA GLN A 124 -5.56 -8.12 15.19
C GLN A 124 -5.96 -9.13 14.11
N LEU A 125 -6.35 -8.65 12.93
CA LEU A 125 -6.71 -9.48 11.79
C LEU A 125 -5.50 -10.21 11.19
N LEU A 126 -4.34 -9.57 11.19
CA LEU A 126 -3.08 -10.19 10.75
C LEU A 126 -2.50 -11.15 11.81
N GLY A 127 -2.71 -10.86 13.09
CA GLY A 127 -2.13 -11.63 14.18
C GLY A 127 -0.61 -11.50 14.22
N LYS A 128 0.08 -12.61 14.51
CA LYS A 128 1.54 -12.68 14.55
C LYS A 128 2.09 -13.34 13.31
N GLY A 129 3.27 -12.89 12.88
CA GLY A 129 3.89 -13.42 11.68
C GLY A 129 4.94 -12.50 11.12
N VAL A 130 4.95 -12.35 9.80
CA VAL A 130 5.94 -11.55 9.09
C VAL A 130 5.32 -10.69 7.99
N LEU A 131 5.87 -9.49 7.83
CA LEU A 131 5.66 -8.62 6.67
C LEU A 131 6.94 -8.64 5.83
N ALA A 132 6.82 -9.01 4.56
CA ALA A 132 7.92 -9.03 3.61
C ALA A 132 7.73 -7.93 2.57
N PHE A 133 8.76 -7.08 2.43
CA PHE A 133 8.92 -6.12 1.35
C PHE A 133 9.85 -6.71 0.31
N THR A 134 9.35 -6.94 -0.90
CA THR A 134 10.13 -7.54 -1.99
C THR A 134 10.27 -6.54 -3.13
N ILE A 135 11.51 -6.31 -3.56
CA ILE A 135 11.89 -5.48 -4.70
C ILE A 135 12.50 -6.38 -5.76
N ASP A 136 11.84 -6.48 -6.91
CA ASP A 136 12.30 -7.21 -8.09
C ASP A 136 12.57 -6.21 -9.23
N GLN A 137 13.84 -6.02 -9.59
CA GLN A 137 14.26 -5.12 -10.68
C GLN A 137 14.41 -5.87 -12.03
N GLY A 138 13.87 -7.08 -12.13
CA GLY A 138 13.84 -7.88 -13.35
C GLY A 138 14.98 -8.89 -13.49
N GLN A 139 15.10 -9.46 -14.69
CA GLN A 139 15.83 -10.71 -14.97
C GLN A 139 17.36 -10.65 -14.70
N TYR A 140 17.93 -9.46 -14.61
CA TYR A 140 19.38 -9.27 -14.41
C TYR A 140 19.73 -8.89 -12.96
N SER A 141 18.73 -8.82 -12.08
CA SER A 141 18.91 -8.49 -10.66
C SER A 141 18.39 -9.63 -9.79
N GLN A 142 19.06 -9.89 -8.67
CA GLN A 142 18.47 -10.73 -7.64
C GLN A 142 17.39 -9.93 -6.90
N PRO A 143 16.22 -10.51 -6.61
CA PRO A 143 15.20 -9.83 -5.84
C PRO A 143 15.74 -9.55 -4.44
N TYR A 144 15.55 -8.32 -3.98
CA TYR A 144 15.83 -7.93 -2.61
C TYR A 144 14.57 -8.11 -1.77
N GLN A 145 14.71 -8.77 -0.61
CA GLN A 145 13.60 -8.98 0.31
C GLN A 145 14.00 -8.54 1.71
N GLY A 146 13.27 -7.59 2.28
CA GLY A 146 13.35 -7.23 3.68
C GLY A 146 12.15 -7.77 4.45
N ILE A 147 12.38 -8.35 5.61
CA ILE A 147 11.35 -8.99 6.43
C ILE A 147 11.31 -8.30 7.79
N VAL A 148 10.11 -7.96 8.25
CA VAL A 148 9.85 -7.39 9.57
C VAL A 148 8.82 -8.27 10.29
N GLU A 149 8.91 -8.35 11.61
CA GLU A 149 7.98 -9.09 12.44
C GLU A 149 6.61 -8.38 12.52
N LEU A 150 5.53 -9.16 12.46
CA LEU A 150 4.20 -8.72 12.85
C LEU A 150 3.97 -9.13 14.30
N ASP A 151 3.98 -8.15 15.20
CA ASP A 151 3.90 -8.36 16.66
C ASP A 151 2.67 -7.68 17.29
N GLY A 152 1.68 -7.34 16.47
CA GLY A 152 0.49 -6.58 16.90
C GLY A 152 0.66 -5.06 16.76
N THR A 153 1.71 -4.59 16.10
CA THR A 153 1.85 -3.20 15.67
C THR A 153 1.12 -2.93 14.36
N SER A 154 0.76 -1.66 14.13
CA SER A 154 0.07 -1.24 12.91
C SER A 154 1.00 -1.25 11.70
N LEU A 155 0.42 -1.33 10.49
CA LEU A 155 1.19 -1.27 9.23
C LEU A 155 2.02 0.03 9.11
N GLU A 156 1.55 1.14 9.70
CA GLU A 156 2.29 2.40 9.77
C GLU A 156 3.62 2.26 10.51
N GLU A 157 3.59 1.63 11.68
CA GLU A 157 4.78 1.47 12.53
C GLU A 157 5.74 0.46 11.94
N ILE A 158 5.22 -0.66 11.42
CA ILE A 158 6.05 -1.69 10.76
C ILE A 158 6.79 -1.11 9.55
N ALA A 159 6.12 -0.28 8.75
CA ALA A 159 6.77 0.43 7.65
C ALA A 159 7.87 1.38 8.15
N GLY A 160 7.62 2.11 9.25
CA GLY A 160 8.61 2.96 9.90
C GLY A 160 9.85 2.18 10.38
N VAL A 161 9.66 1.02 11.00
CA VAL A 161 10.74 0.13 11.44
C VAL A 161 11.56 -0.38 10.25
N TYR A 162 10.90 -0.81 9.17
CA TYR A 162 11.57 -1.25 7.95
C TYR A 162 12.53 -0.18 7.39
N PHE A 163 12.04 1.04 7.17
CA PHE A 163 12.89 2.11 6.62
C PHE A 163 14.01 2.54 7.57
N ARG A 164 13.75 2.50 8.89
CA ARG A 164 14.77 2.80 9.89
C ARG A 164 15.90 1.75 9.89
N GLN A 165 15.56 0.47 9.76
CA GLN A 165 16.54 -0.62 9.81
C GLN A 165 17.26 -0.84 8.47
N SER A 166 16.52 -0.88 7.36
CA SER A 166 17.07 -1.22 6.04
C SER A 166 17.71 -0.03 5.33
N GLU A 167 17.10 1.15 5.42
CA GLU A 167 17.53 2.34 4.66
C GLU A 167 18.17 3.42 5.55
N GLN A 168 18.05 3.31 6.88
CA GLN A 168 18.50 4.32 7.85
C GLN A 168 17.89 5.71 7.60
N ILE A 169 16.67 5.75 7.04
CA ILE A 169 15.96 7.00 6.76
C ILE A 169 14.82 7.14 7.77
N PRO A 170 14.84 8.17 8.65
CA PRO A 170 13.71 8.47 9.52
C PRO A 170 12.45 8.68 8.67
N THR A 171 11.47 7.82 8.90
CA THR A 171 10.27 7.71 8.08
C THR A 171 9.05 7.63 8.98
N ARG A 172 8.01 8.40 8.66
CA ARG A 172 6.69 8.30 9.29
C ARG A 172 5.66 8.08 8.20
N VAL A 173 4.76 7.13 8.45
CA VAL A 173 3.67 6.76 7.54
C VAL A 173 2.36 6.97 8.27
N ARG A 174 1.37 7.52 7.58
CA ARG A 174 -0.03 7.56 8.01
C ARG A 174 -0.91 6.92 6.97
N LEU A 175 -1.81 6.05 7.40
CA LEU A 175 -2.74 5.32 6.57
C LEU A 175 -4.16 5.49 7.13
N GLY A 176 -5.14 5.50 6.25
CA GLY A 176 -6.54 5.51 6.65
C GLY A 176 -7.40 4.95 5.53
N ALA A 177 -8.41 4.18 5.90
CA ALA A 177 -9.39 3.65 4.97
C ALA A 177 -10.78 3.72 5.60
N ALA A 178 -11.77 4.12 4.81
CA ALA A 178 -13.14 4.33 5.25
C ALA A 178 -14.15 3.94 4.17
N GLU A 179 -15.32 3.54 4.63
CA GLU A 179 -16.50 3.37 3.79
C GLU A 179 -17.22 4.71 3.66
N LEU A 180 -17.47 5.12 2.43
CA LEU A 180 -18.24 6.30 2.10
C LEU A 180 -19.63 5.88 1.62
N PHE A 181 -20.65 6.37 2.33
CA PHE A 181 -22.05 6.26 1.93
C PHE A 181 -22.52 7.62 1.45
N ASP A 182 -22.65 7.78 0.13
CA ASP A 182 -23.11 9.02 -0.48
C ASP A 182 -24.34 8.80 -1.36
N ARG A 183 -24.78 9.85 -2.05
CA ARG A 183 -25.80 9.78 -3.08
C ARG A 183 -25.24 10.32 -4.38
N ASP A 184 -25.57 9.65 -5.48
CA ASP A 184 -25.26 10.19 -6.81
C ASP A 184 -26.11 11.42 -7.16
N GLU A 185 -25.83 12.05 -8.30
CA GLU A 185 -26.60 13.19 -8.81
C GLU A 185 -28.09 12.88 -9.01
N ALA A 186 -28.45 11.60 -9.17
CA ALA A 186 -29.82 11.12 -9.27
C ALA A 186 -30.44 10.76 -7.89
N GLY A 187 -29.72 10.98 -6.79
CA GLY A 187 -30.15 10.70 -5.42
C GLY A 187 -30.09 9.22 -5.00
N LYS A 188 -29.55 8.33 -5.85
CA LYS A 188 -29.40 6.90 -5.53
C LYS A 188 -28.27 6.72 -4.51
N PRO A 189 -28.47 5.91 -3.45
CA PRO A 189 -27.39 5.61 -2.53
C PRO A 189 -26.25 4.92 -3.26
N ARG A 190 -25.02 5.36 -3.00
CA ARG A 190 -23.82 4.64 -3.40
C ARG A 190 -22.99 4.33 -2.17
N HIS A 191 -22.36 3.18 -2.23
CA HIS A 191 -21.36 2.71 -1.29
C HIS A 191 -20.04 2.67 -2.05
N ARG A 192 -19.01 3.29 -1.48
CA ARG A 192 -17.66 3.35 -2.04
C ARG A 192 -16.64 3.24 -0.93
N TRP A 193 -15.45 2.79 -1.29
CA TRP A 193 -14.28 2.82 -0.44
C TRP A 193 -13.41 4.02 -0.78
N ARG A 194 -12.82 4.61 0.25
CA ARG A 194 -11.81 5.63 0.11
C ARG A 194 -10.68 5.32 1.07
N ALA A 195 -9.46 5.36 0.58
CA ALA A 195 -8.28 5.19 1.41
C ALA A 195 -7.25 6.25 1.08
N GLY A 196 -6.64 6.81 2.10
CA GLY A 196 -5.61 7.83 1.95
C GLY A 196 -4.37 7.45 2.74
N GLY A 197 -3.25 8.02 2.34
CA GLY A 197 -2.04 7.92 3.14
C GLY A 197 -1.00 8.94 2.76
N LEU A 198 -0.06 9.10 3.68
CA LEU A 198 1.07 10.00 3.56
C LEU A 198 2.32 9.31 4.12
N ILE A 199 3.41 9.35 3.36
CA ILE A 199 4.74 9.00 3.83
C ILE A 199 5.60 10.26 3.85
N ALA A 200 6.25 10.52 4.98
CA ALA A 200 7.22 11.57 5.18
C ALA A 200 8.57 10.97 5.54
N GLN A 201 9.62 11.39 4.86
CA GLN A 201 10.99 10.93 5.02
C GLN A 201 11.91 12.12 5.22
N PHE A 202 12.75 12.04 6.25
CA PHE A 202 13.75 13.07 6.51
C PHE A 202 14.97 12.87 5.61
N LEU A 203 15.26 13.85 4.75
CA LEU A 203 16.36 13.82 3.77
C LEU A 203 17.15 15.14 3.80
N PRO A 204 17.88 15.43 4.90
CA PRO A 204 18.69 16.64 5.03
C PRO A 204 19.80 16.73 3.99
N GLN A 205 20.07 17.95 3.53
CA GLN A 205 21.21 18.23 2.64
C GLN A 205 22.56 17.94 3.31
N ALA A 206 22.64 18.14 4.64
CA ALA A 206 23.80 17.79 5.43
C ALA A 206 23.64 16.38 6.00
N SER A 207 24.41 15.43 5.50
CA SER A 207 24.34 14.01 5.91
C SER A 207 24.66 13.77 7.39
N GLU A 208 25.33 14.70 8.06
CA GLU A 208 25.57 14.64 9.52
C GLU A 208 24.27 14.72 10.33
N ARG A 209 23.24 15.39 9.81
CA ARG A 209 21.91 15.48 10.43
C ARG A 209 21.09 14.20 10.27
N MET A 210 21.52 13.31 9.37
CA MET A 210 20.94 11.97 9.23
C MET A 210 21.56 10.97 10.20
N ARG A 211 22.81 11.22 10.64
CA ARG A 211 23.52 10.26 11.47
C ARG A 211 22.85 10.18 12.83
N GLN A 212 22.47 8.96 13.21
CA GLN A 212 22.27 8.67 14.62
C GLN A 212 23.63 8.84 15.32
N PRO A 213 23.72 9.59 16.43
CA PRO A 213 24.96 9.74 17.17
C PRO A 213 25.53 8.37 17.55
N ASP A 214 26.83 8.13 17.31
CA ASP A 214 27.50 6.94 17.82
C ASP A 214 27.43 6.91 19.36
N LEU A 215 27.02 5.76 19.91
CA LEU A 215 27.08 5.46 21.34
C LEU A 215 28.46 5.80 21.91
N HIS A 216 28.50 6.48 23.04
CA HIS A 216 29.74 6.90 23.68
C HIS A 216 30.64 5.71 24.07
N GLY A 217 31.94 5.83 23.79
CA GLY A 217 32.97 5.06 24.50
C GLY A 217 32.91 5.39 25.99
N GLY A 218 32.82 4.36 26.82
CA GLY A 218 32.58 4.47 28.25
C GLY A 218 33.42 5.53 28.95
N ASP A 219 32.74 6.40 29.70
CA ASP A 219 32.87 6.50 31.17
C ASP A 219 32.02 7.67 31.68
N GLY A 220 30.92 7.36 32.39
CA GLY A 220 30.59 8.13 33.59
C GLY A 220 29.44 9.15 33.61
N ASP A 221 28.49 9.18 32.67
CA ASP A 221 27.22 9.90 32.90
C ASP A 221 26.02 8.93 32.87
N PRO A 222 25.30 8.71 34.00
CA PRO A 222 24.06 7.94 34.03
C PRO A 222 22.85 8.77 33.57
N GLY A 223 23.05 9.98 33.06
CA GLY A 223 22.03 10.72 32.33
C GLY A 223 21.57 9.91 31.13
N VAL A 224 20.29 9.53 31.11
CA VAL A 224 19.60 9.10 29.89
C VAL A 224 19.66 10.29 28.93
N HIS A 225 20.71 10.37 28.12
CA HIS A 225 20.72 11.24 26.97
C HIS A 225 19.75 10.60 25.97
N ASP A 226 18.48 10.98 26.10
CA ASP A 226 17.50 10.82 25.04
C ASP A 226 18.09 11.57 23.84
N HIS A 227 18.69 10.83 22.91
CA HIS A 227 19.32 11.43 21.73
C HIS A 227 18.20 12.04 20.90
N ALA A 228 17.95 13.34 21.10
CA ALA A 228 16.87 14.04 20.45
C ALA A 228 17.01 13.92 18.94
N ASP A 229 15.92 13.49 18.29
CA ASP A 229 15.76 13.60 16.84
C ASP A 229 16.10 15.03 16.38
N ASP A 230 16.57 15.20 15.14
CA ASP A 230 16.75 16.53 14.57
C ASP A 230 15.46 17.35 14.73
N ASP A 231 15.56 18.59 15.23
CA ASP A 231 14.38 19.43 15.53
C ASP A 231 13.44 19.55 14.34
N ALA A 232 13.98 19.61 13.11
CA ALA A 232 13.18 19.68 11.89
C ALA A 232 12.38 18.39 11.64
N TRP A 233 12.99 17.22 11.94
CA TRP A 233 12.30 15.94 11.86
C TRP A 233 11.28 15.78 12.98
N ALA A 234 11.62 16.16 14.21
CA ALA A 234 10.70 16.10 15.34
C ALA A 234 9.43 16.94 15.08
N GLU A 235 9.61 18.14 14.53
CA GLU A 235 8.49 18.99 14.11
C GLU A 235 7.68 18.36 12.97
N ALA A 236 8.34 17.92 11.90
CA ALA A 236 7.65 17.29 10.77
C ALA A 236 6.84 16.05 11.20
N ARG A 237 7.44 15.20 12.04
CA ARG A 237 6.78 14.03 12.62
C ARG A 237 5.55 14.46 13.42
N SER A 238 5.69 15.45 14.30
CA SER A 238 4.59 15.94 15.13
C SER A 238 3.41 16.43 14.27
N LEU A 239 3.69 17.14 13.17
CA LEU A 239 2.67 17.58 12.22
C LEU A 239 2.00 16.40 11.49
N VAL A 240 2.78 15.41 11.05
CA VAL A 240 2.24 14.22 10.38
C VAL A 240 1.40 13.35 11.34
N GLU A 241 1.75 13.34 12.63
CA GLU A 241 1.01 12.62 13.66
C GLU A 241 -0.36 13.24 13.96
N THR A 242 -0.59 14.52 13.64
CA THR A 242 -1.92 15.14 13.81
C THR A 242 -2.91 14.79 12.69
N ILE A 243 -2.48 14.10 11.64
CA ILE A 243 -3.37 13.68 10.55
C ILE A 243 -4.37 12.68 11.13
N ASP A 244 -5.66 12.88 10.94
CA ASP A 244 -6.66 11.88 11.31
C ASP A 244 -7.11 11.05 10.08
N ALA A 245 -7.65 9.85 10.34
CA ALA A 245 -8.09 8.94 9.29
C ALA A 245 -9.24 9.52 8.46
N ASP A 246 -10.08 10.38 9.07
CA ASP A 246 -11.15 11.10 8.37
C ASP A 246 -10.57 12.14 7.41
N GLU A 247 -9.51 12.87 7.77
CA GLU A 247 -8.85 13.80 6.83
C GLU A 247 -8.21 13.08 5.65
N LEU A 248 -7.63 11.89 5.85
CA LEU A 248 -7.07 11.08 4.77
C LEU A 248 -8.15 10.56 3.82
N THR A 249 -9.37 10.38 4.32
CA THR A 249 -10.49 9.77 3.58
C THR A 249 -11.60 10.76 3.23
N ASP A 250 -11.48 12.05 3.55
CA ASP A 250 -12.49 13.06 3.23
C ASP A 250 -12.42 13.47 1.74
N PRO A 251 -13.50 13.31 0.96
CA PRO A 251 -13.57 13.77 -0.44
C PRO A 251 -13.40 15.28 -0.60
N LEU A 252 -13.65 16.09 0.44
CA LEU A 252 -13.52 17.54 0.44
C LEU A 252 -12.11 18.03 0.83
N VAL A 253 -11.27 17.11 1.32
CA VAL A 253 -9.87 17.38 1.67
C VAL A 253 -8.97 16.60 0.71
N GLY A 254 -8.73 17.19 -0.46
CA GLY A 254 -7.77 16.65 -1.43
C GLY A 254 -6.34 16.63 -0.91
N THR A 255 -5.49 15.79 -1.50
CA THR A 255 -4.09 15.59 -1.11
C THR A 255 -3.30 16.89 -0.93
N GLU A 256 -3.33 17.81 -1.90
CA GLU A 256 -2.58 19.07 -1.82
C GLU A 256 -3.14 20.01 -0.75
N ARG A 257 -4.45 19.94 -0.48
CA ARG A 257 -5.08 20.71 0.59
C ARG A 257 -4.64 20.20 1.96
N LEU A 258 -4.56 18.88 2.13
CA LEU A 258 -3.99 18.26 3.33
C LEU A 258 -2.53 18.69 3.52
N LEU A 259 -1.71 18.60 2.47
CA LEU A 259 -0.31 19.03 2.51
C LEU A 259 -0.17 20.51 2.89
N PHE A 260 -1.03 21.38 2.34
CA PHE A 260 -1.05 22.79 2.72
C PHE A 260 -1.44 22.99 4.19
N ARG A 261 -2.49 22.31 4.68
CA ARG A 261 -2.89 22.39 6.10
C ARG A 261 -1.73 22.04 7.03
N LEU A 262 -1.00 20.97 6.73
CA LEU A 262 0.10 20.49 7.54
C LEU A 262 1.33 21.40 7.50
N PHE A 263 1.72 21.89 6.32
CA PHE A 263 3.06 22.44 6.09
C PHE A 263 3.09 23.86 5.51
N HIS A 264 1.96 24.60 5.53
CA HIS A 264 1.91 25.97 4.99
C HIS A 264 2.94 26.91 5.61
N GLU A 265 3.24 26.79 6.90
CA GLU A 265 4.22 27.64 7.59
C GLU A 265 5.67 27.38 7.16
N ARG A 266 5.97 26.15 6.70
CA ARG A 266 7.32 25.68 6.37
C ARG A 266 7.62 25.64 4.87
N GLY A 267 6.63 25.98 4.04
CA GLY A 267 6.78 26.08 2.59
C GLY A 267 6.77 24.74 1.88
N VAL A 268 5.62 24.07 1.87
CA VAL A 268 5.42 22.84 1.09
C VAL A 268 5.35 23.10 -0.41
N ARG A 269 6.02 22.25 -1.18
CA ARG A 269 5.95 22.21 -2.64
C ARG A 269 5.45 20.84 -3.07
N ALA A 270 4.32 20.82 -3.76
CA ALA A 270 3.82 19.64 -4.46
C ALA A 270 4.45 19.55 -5.86
N PHE A 271 4.71 18.33 -6.31
CA PHE A 271 5.22 18.01 -7.65
C PHE A 271 4.11 17.41 -8.51
N PRO A 272 4.31 17.30 -9.85
CA PRO A 272 3.31 16.72 -10.72
C PRO A 272 2.85 15.33 -10.23
N PRO A 273 1.53 15.08 -10.18
CA PRO A 273 1.00 13.81 -9.72
C PRO A 273 1.32 12.66 -10.68
N GLN A 274 1.39 11.46 -10.14
CA GLN A 274 1.54 10.21 -10.87
C GLN A 274 0.27 9.37 -10.69
N ALA A 275 -0.43 9.07 -11.79
CA ALA A 275 -1.60 8.21 -11.76
C ALA A 275 -1.22 6.77 -11.42
N VAL A 276 -2.16 6.05 -10.79
CA VAL A 276 -2.07 4.61 -10.54
C VAL A 276 -3.34 3.92 -11.03
N PHE A 277 -3.19 2.68 -11.50
CA PHE A 277 -4.28 1.93 -12.12
C PHE A 277 -4.30 0.48 -11.64
N ASP A 278 -5.51 -0.03 -11.44
CA ASP A 278 -5.75 -1.46 -11.24
C ASP A 278 -5.51 -2.20 -12.56
N ARG A 279 -4.35 -2.83 -12.70
CA ARG A 279 -4.00 -3.61 -13.89
C ARG A 279 -3.29 -4.89 -13.51
N CYS A 280 -3.99 -6.01 -13.69
CA CYS A 280 -3.40 -7.32 -13.52
C CYS A 280 -2.56 -7.73 -14.74
N SER A 281 -1.46 -8.42 -14.49
CA SER A 281 -0.56 -8.93 -15.54
C SER A 281 -0.88 -10.36 -15.99
N CYS A 282 -1.97 -10.96 -15.52
CA CYS A 282 -2.38 -12.32 -15.90
C CYS A 282 -2.78 -12.38 -17.38
N SER A 283 -2.48 -13.50 -18.02
CA SER A 283 -2.89 -13.80 -19.38
C SER A 283 -3.14 -15.29 -19.50
N ARG A 284 -3.95 -15.68 -20.48
CA ARG A 284 -4.20 -17.10 -20.79
C ARG A 284 -2.88 -17.87 -20.95
N ASP A 285 -1.90 -17.29 -21.65
CA ASP A 285 -0.59 -17.91 -21.88
C ASP A 285 0.22 -18.10 -20.59
N LYS A 286 0.20 -17.12 -19.67
CA LYS A 286 0.90 -17.24 -18.39
C LYS A 286 0.28 -18.34 -17.52
N ILE A 287 -1.05 -18.37 -17.44
CA ILE A 287 -1.77 -19.40 -16.68
C ILE A 287 -1.54 -20.78 -17.31
N LYS A 288 -1.60 -20.89 -18.64
CA LYS A 288 -1.26 -22.12 -19.36
C LYS A 288 0.18 -22.56 -19.08
N GLY A 289 1.13 -21.63 -19.03
CA GLY A 289 2.52 -21.92 -18.67
C GLY A 289 2.67 -22.50 -17.26
N VAL A 290 1.90 -21.99 -16.29
CA VAL A 290 1.84 -22.54 -14.92
C VAL A 290 1.25 -23.94 -14.93
N LEU A 291 0.13 -24.15 -15.62
CA LEU A 291 -0.55 -25.46 -15.70
C LEU A 291 0.31 -26.55 -16.35
N LYS A 292 1.21 -26.20 -17.27
CA LYS A 292 2.18 -27.16 -17.84
C LYS A 292 3.19 -27.72 -16.84
N GLY A 293 3.35 -27.08 -15.68
CA GLY A 293 4.20 -27.59 -14.59
C GLY A 293 3.55 -28.69 -13.76
N PHE A 294 2.24 -28.91 -13.90
CA PHE A 294 1.48 -29.94 -13.19
C PHE A 294 1.53 -31.27 -13.95
N SER A 295 1.41 -32.37 -13.22
CA SER A 295 1.30 -33.72 -13.78
C SER A 295 -0.06 -33.94 -14.46
N ALA A 296 -0.12 -34.92 -15.36
CA ALA A 296 -1.36 -35.26 -16.05
C ALA A 296 -2.47 -35.69 -15.07
N GLU A 297 -2.11 -36.39 -13.97
CA GLU A 297 -3.04 -36.80 -12.93
C GLU A 297 -3.62 -35.61 -12.16
N GLU A 298 -2.82 -34.58 -11.88
CA GLU A 298 -3.29 -33.35 -11.23
C GLU A 298 -4.24 -32.54 -12.12
N ILE A 299 -3.96 -32.51 -13.43
CA ILE A 299 -4.83 -31.83 -14.41
C ILE A 299 -6.16 -32.57 -14.55
N GLU A 300 -6.14 -33.91 -14.64
CA GLU A 300 -7.35 -34.74 -14.73
C GLU A 300 -8.18 -34.68 -13.44
N ALA A 301 -7.52 -34.64 -12.27
CA ALA A 301 -8.21 -34.46 -10.99
C ALA A 301 -8.82 -33.05 -10.82
N SER A 302 -8.36 -32.06 -11.59
CA SER A 302 -8.87 -30.69 -11.59
C SER A 302 -9.90 -30.44 -12.70
N GLU A 303 -10.26 -31.47 -13.48
CA GLU A 303 -11.27 -31.38 -14.53
C GLU A 303 -12.68 -31.39 -13.94
N GLU A 304 -13.46 -30.36 -14.26
CA GLU A 304 -14.89 -30.29 -13.92
C GLU A 304 -15.66 -30.00 -15.22
N ASP A 305 -16.67 -30.82 -15.53
CA ASP A 305 -17.50 -30.69 -16.73
C ASP A 305 -16.72 -30.65 -18.07
N GLY A 306 -15.56 -31.31 -18.15
CA GLY A 306 -14.74 -31.36 -19.37
C GLY A 306 -13.83 -30.15 -19.58
N GLU A 307 -13.76 -29.23 -18.63
CA GLU A 307 -12.89 -28.06 -18.66
C GLU A 307 -12.03 -27.96 -17.40
N VAL A 308 -10.84 -27.39 -17.52
CA VAL A 308 -10.03 -26.96 -16.37
C VAL A 308 -10.21 -25.45 -16.22
N ALA A 309 -10.82 -25.02 -15.12
CA ALA A 309 -11.03 -23.62 -14.80
C ALA A 309 -10.03 -23.13 -13.76
N VAL A 310 -9.31 -22.04 -14.06
CA VAL A 310 -8.40 -21.39 -13.12
C VAL A 310 -8.81 -19.93 -12.95
N THR A 311 -9.13 -19.55 -11.72
CA THR A 311 -9.45 -18.17 -11.38
C THR A 311 -8.20 -17.47 -10.85
N CYS A 312 -7.88 -16.31 -11.42
CA CYS A 312 -6.76 -15.51 -10.93
C CYS A 312 -7.13 -14.79 -9.63
N GLU A 313 -6.45 -15.09 -8.53
CA GLU A 313 -6.67 -14.49 -7.20
C GLU A 313 -6.56 -12.95 -7.16
N PHE A 314 -5.84 -12.33 -8.09
CA PHE A 314 -5.70 -10.87 -8.11
C PHE A 314 -6.90 -10.15 -8.75
N CYS A 315 -7.33 -10.61 -9.91
CA CYS A 315 -8.33 -9.91 -10.74
C CYS A 315 -9.66 -10.65 -10.89
N SER A 316 -9.79 -11.81 -10.27
CA SER A 316 -10.96 -12.70 -10.32
C SER A 316 -11.37 -13.14 -11.73
N THR A 317 -10.49 -12.96 -12.73
CA THR A 317 -10.73 -13.47 -14.09
C THR A 317 -10.56 -14.98 -14.10
N THR A 318 -11.60 -15.70 -14.53
CA THR A 318 -11.57 -17.15 -14.74
C THR A 318 -11.14 -17.49 -16.16
N TYR A 319 -10.06 -18.25 -16.28
CA TYR A 319 -9.57 -18.82 -17.52
C TYR A 319 -9.99 -20.27 -17.62
N ARG A 320 -10.64 -20.65 -18.73
CA ARG A 320 -11.09 -22.02 -19.00
C ARG A 320 -10.23 -22.65 -20.07
N PHE A 321 -9.72 -23.85 -19.82
CA PHE A 321 -8.86 -24.59 -20.75
C PHE A 321 -9.49 -25.93 -21.08
N ASP A 322 -9.40 -26.31 -22.34
CA ASP A 322 -9.67 -27.69 -22.74
C ASP A 322 -8.49 -28.58 -22.26
N PRO A 323 -8.73 -29.73 -21.63
CA PRO A 323 -7.67 -30.62 -21.17
C PRO A 323 -6.69 -31.03 -22.27
N SER A 324 -7.13 -31.12 -23.54
CA SER A 324 -6.26 -31.41 -24.68
C SER A 324 -5.28 -30.28 -24.98
N GLU A 325 -5.59 -29.03 -24.65
CA GLU A 325 -4.66 -27.90 -24.79
C GLU A 325 -3.51 -27.93 -23.79
N LEU A 326 -3.67 -28.67 -22.69
CA LEU A 326 -2.73 -28.74 -21.56
C LEU A 326 -1.83 -29.98 -21.61
N LYS A 327 -2.24 -31.03 -22.33
CA LYS A 327 -1.42 -32.22 -22.54
C LYS A 327 -0.20 -31.86 -23.39
N THR A 328 0.99 -31.93 -22.79
CA THR A 328 2.26 -31.79 -23.50
C THR A 328 2.41 -33.00 -24.44
N GLU A 329 2.64 -32.77 -25.73
CA GLU A 329 3.06 -33.85 -26.64
C GLU A 329 4.31 -34.53 -26.05
N ALA A 330 4.21 -35.84 -25.84
CA ALA A 330 5.21 -36.68 -25.20
C ALA A 330 6.53 -36.75 -25.97
#